data_AF-A0A945U2V2-F1
#
_entry.id   AF-A0A945U2V2-F1
#
_cell.length_a   1.000
_cell.length_b   1.000
_cell.length_c   1.000
_cell.angle_alpha   90.00
_cell.angle_beta   90.00
_cell.angle_gamma   90.00
#
_symmetry.space_group_name_H-M   'P 1'
#
loop_
_entity.id
_entity.type
_entity.pdbx_description
1 polymer ?
#
loop_
_entity_poly.entity_id
_entity_poly.type
_entity_poly.pdbx_seq_one_letter_code
_entity_poly.pdbx_strand_id
1 'polypeptide(L)'
;MHGTFLIAQGLVKKVVIADTLAGVVNTTLALEDPSGPLILVMAVAFAGQIYGDFSGYTDIARGVARLFGFELLVNFRQPYRSTSPAEFWGRWHITLSNWFRDYVYIPIGGNRSGAAKTIRNLMATMTLSGLWHGASLNFVMWGAFHGAALVAHRLTARWWDRLPRPVTWVMTMAVVVVGWVMFRVSDGEALVDALAALGSDFRFASLALTILATAAPYLALLLIVDAVEQRVTAQPTDAVDSWALAPTLAAYVCLALVLGSEVGGDFIYFQF
;
A
#
# COMPACT_ATOMS: atom_id res chain seq x y z
N MET A 1 -0.89 24.08 13.08
CA MET A 1 -2.00 23.55 12.27
C MET A 1 -1.61 22.34 11.42
N HIS A 2 -0.42 22.28 10.80
CA HIS A 2 -0.02 21.06 10.06
C HIS A 2 -0.01 19.78 10.90
N GLY A 3 0.49 19.83 12.14
CA GLY A 3 0.50 18.66 13.03
C GLY A 3 -0.90 18.13 13.32
N THR A 4 -1.83 19.00 13.69
CA THR A 4 -3.25 18.65 13.95
C THR A 4 -3.96 18.17 12.68
N PHE A 5 -3.66 18.75 11.52
CA PHE A 5 -4.16 18.30 10.22
C PHE A 5 -3.68 16.87 9.86
N LEU A 6 -2.40 16.55 10.10
CA LEU A 6 -1.85 15.21 9.91
C LEU A 6 -2.48 14.18 10.86
N ILE A 7 -2.74 14.56 12.11
CA ILE A 7 -3.44 13.69 13.06
C ILE A 7 -4.87 13.42 12.59
N ALA A 8 -5.65 14.46 12.27
CA ALA A 8 -7.05 14.30 11.89
C ALA A 8 -7.24 13.51 10.59
N GLN A 9 -6.43 13.77 9.57
CA GLN A 9 -6.49 12.98 8.33
C GLN A 9 -6.05 11.53 8.56
N GLY A 10 -5.05 11.31 9.42
CA GLY A 10 -4.55 9.97 9.68
C GLY A 10 -5.60 9.12 10.40
N LEU A 11 -6.37 9.74 11.30
CA LEU A 11 -7.55 9.12 11.91
C LEU A 11 -8.61 8.75 10.87
N VAL A 12 -8.90 9.63 9.90
CA VAL A 12 -9.82 9.30 8.79
C VAL A 12 -9.30 8.11 7.97
N LYS A 13 -8.03 8.13 7.56
CA LYS A 13 -7.42 7.04 6.78
C LYS A 13 -7.47 5.70 7.53
N LYS A 14 -7.22 5.71 8.84
CA LYS A 14 -7.21 4.52 9.69
C LYS A 14 -8.62 4.04 10.04
N VAL A 15 -9.35 4.84 10.82
CA VAL A 15 -10.56 4.42 11.54
C VAL A 15 -11.79 4.40 10.63
N VAL A 16 -11.84 5.27 9.62
CA VAL A 16 -12.98 5.32 8.69
C VAL A 16 -12.71 4.45 7.47
N ILE A 17 -11.55 4.62 6.84
CA ILE A 17 -11.28 3.99 5.54
C ILE A 17 -10.71 2.58 5.71
N ALA A 18 -9.57 2.44 6.40
CA ALA A 18 -8.89 1.16 6.48
C ALA A 18 -9.70 0.11 7.25
N ASP A 19 -10.28 0.47 8.39
CA ASP A 19 -11.08 -0.47 9.20
C ASP A 19 -12.34 -0.93 8.44
N THR A 20 -13.00 -0.05 7.68
CA THR A 20 -14.13 -0.46 6.82
C THR A 20 -13.68 -1.41 5.70
N LEU A 21 -12.57 -1.10 5.02
CA LEU A 21 -12.01 -1.97 3.98
C LEU A 21 -11.54 -3.31 4.55
N ALA A 22 -11.11 -3.37 5.81
CA ALA A 22 -10.76 -4.62 6.48
C ALA A 22 -11.97 -5.57 6.57
N GLY A 23 -13.17 -5.05 6.89
CA GLY A 23 -14.40 -5.85 6.90
C GLY A 23 -14.73 -6.44 5.52
N VAL A 24 -14.52 -5.65 4.46
CA VAL A 24 -14.69 -6.09 3.06
C VAL A 24 -13.72 -7.22 2.71
N VAL A 25 -12.44 -7.06 3.07
CA VAL A 25 -11.39 -8.06 2.83
C VAL A 25 -11.66 -9.35 3.58
N ASN A 26 -11.97 -9.26 4.88
CA ASN A 26 -12.23 -10.42 5.72
C ASN A 26 -13.46 -11.21 5.26
N THR A 27 -14.50 -10.52 4.78
CA THR A 27 -15.68 -11.17 4.19
C THR A 27 -15.33 -12.05 3.00
N THR A 28 -14.38 -11.61 2.16
CA THR A 28 -13.97 -12.39 0.99
C THR A 28 -13.10 -13.60 1.39
N LEU A 29 -12.21 -13.41 2.36
CA LEU A 29 -11.32 -14.49 2.85
C LEU A 29 -12.06 -15.58 3.63
N ALA A 30 -13.25 -15.31 4.14
CA ALA A 30 -14.09 -16.28 4.83
C ALA A 30 -14.84 -17.23 3.87
N LEU A 31 -14.71 -17.05 2.55
CA LEU A 31 -15.35 -17.90 1.54
C LEU A 31 -14.46 -19.10 1.23
N GLU A 32 -15.06 -20.29 1.08
CA GLU A 32 -14.34 -21.53 0.80
C GLU A 32 -13.78 -21.61 -0.64
N ASP A 33 -14.49 -21.06 -1.63
CA ASP A 33 -14.10 -21.08 -3.06
C ASP A 33 -14.34 -19.71 -3.73
N PRO A 34 -13.53 -18.68 -3.42
CA PRO A 34 -13.67 -17.37 -4.01
C PRO A 34 -13.20 -17.35 -5.48
N SER A 35 -14.10 -16.98 -6.40
CA SER A 35 -13.76 -16.78 -7.82
C SER A 35 -12.66 -15.73 -8.05
N GLY A 36 -11.99 -15.77 -9.20
CA GLY A 36 -10.93 -14.82 -9.59
C GLY A 36 -11.33 -13.34 -9.49
N PRO A 37 -12.49 -12.90 -10.01
CA PRO A 37 -12.98 -11.54 -9.84
C PRO A 37 -13.14 -11.13 -8.38
N LEU A 38 -13.54 -12.06 -7.51
CA LEU A 38 -13.73 -11.81 -6.09
C LEU A 38 -12.38 -11.63 -5.38
N ILE A 39 -11.40 -12.48 -5.68
CA ILE A 39 -10.01 -12.32 -5.23
C ILE A 39 -9.43 -10.98 -5.70
N LEU A 40 -9.70 -10.57 -6.94
CA LEU A 40 -9.24 -9.29 -7.46
C LEU A 40 -9.85 -8.10 -6.70
N VAL A 41 -11.16 -8.11 -6.45
CA VAL A 41 -11.84 -7.08 -5.66
C VAL A 41 -11.29 -7.04 -4.24
N MET A 42 -11.07 -8.20 -3.60
CA MET A 42 -10.42 -8.30 -2.29
C MET A 42 -9.02 -7.70 -2.31
N ALA A 43 -8.20 -8.02 -3.31
CA ALA A 43 -6.84 -7.50 -3.41
C ALA A 43 -6.80 -5.98 -3.58
N VAL A 44 -7.75 -5.41 -4.34
CA VAL A 44 -7.90 -3.94 -4.48
C VAL A 44 -8.40 -3.30 -3.19
N ALA A 45 -9.38 -3.90 -2.52
CA ALA A 45 -9.85 -3.44 -1.21
C ALA A 45 -8.71 -3.50 -0.17
N PHE A 46 -7.92 -4.57 -0.19
CA PHE A 46 -6.77 -4.75 0.67
C PHE A 46 -5.66 -3.74 0.38
N ALA A 47 -5.40 -3.40 -0.88
CA ALA A 47 -4.49 -2.31 -1.24
C ALA A 47 -4.94 -0.97 -0.60
N GLY A 48 -6.23 -0.68 -0.65
CA GLY A 48 -6.79 0.48 0.06
C GLY A 48 -6.64 0.39 1.58
N GLN A 49 -6.95 -0.78 2.16
CA GLN A 49 -6.82 -1.05 3.59
C GLN A 49 -5.38 -0.83 4.07
N ILE A 50 -4.40 -1.55 3.52
CA ILE A 50 -3.00 -1.49 3.95
C ILE A 50 -2.41 -0.09 3.74
N TYR A 51 -2.80 0.61 2.67
CA TYR A 51 -2.37 1.99 2.46
C TYR A 51 -2.98 2.96 3.46
N GLY A 52 -4.30 2.89 3.67
CA GLY A 52 -5.00 3.74 4.65
C GLY A 52 -4.50 3.51 6.08
N ASP A 53 -4.25 2.25 6.44
CA ASP A 53 -3.78 1.84 7.75
C ASP A 53 -2.38 2.39 8.05
N PHE A 54 -1.40 2.12 7.16
CA PHE A 54 -0.03 2.55 7.38
C PHE A 54 0.18 4.04 7.15
N SER A 55 -0.38 4.59 6.06
CA SER A 55 -0.27 6.03 5.81
C SER A 55 -0.92 6.78 6.96
N GLY A 56 -2.12 6.39 7.39
CA GLY A 56 -2.81 7.03 8.50
C GLY A 56 -2.02 6.95 9.81
N TYR A 57 -1.48 5.78 10.15
CA TYR A 57 -0.60 5.62 11.31
C TYR A 57 0.62 6.56 11.24
N THR A 58 1.32 6.59 10.10
CA THR A 58 2.52 7.42 9.95
C THR A 58 2.19 8.91 9.94
N ASP A 59 1.02 9.31 9.47
CA ASP A 59 0.56 10.71 9.51
C ASP A 59 0.23 11.14 10.94
N ILE A 60 -0.42 10.29 11.72
CA ILE A 60 -0.62 10.54 13.16
C ILE A 60 0.73 10.71 13.85
N ALA A 61 1.67 9.79 13.64
CA ALA A 61 3.01 9.85 14.22
C ALA A 61 3.76 11.14 13.82
N ARG A 62 3.77 11.48 12.52
CA ARG A 62 4.35 12.74 12.00
C ARG A 62 3.67 13.97 12.60
N GLY A 63 2.35 13.93 12.73
CA GLY A 63 1.55 15.02 13.26
C GLY A 63 1.84 15.27 14.74
N VAL A 64 1.88 14.21 15.56
CA VAL A 64 2.27 14.27 16.97
C VAL A 64 3.69 14.78 17.11
N ALA A 65 4.66 14.23 16.36
CA ALA A 65 6.05 14.69 16.40
C ALA A 65 6.19 16.19 16.13
N ARG A 66 5.41 16.73 15.17
CA ARG A 66 5.37 18.17 14.88
C ARG A 66 4.85 19.02 16.03
N LEU A 67 3.91 18.50 16.84
CA LEU A 67 3.47 19.21 18.05
C LEU A 67 4.58 19.35 19.10
N PHE A 68 5.54 18.42 19.09
CA PHE A 68 6.74 18.44 19.94
C PHE A 68 7.96 19.10 19.26
N GLY A 69 7.80 19.70 18.08
CA GLY A 69 8.88 20.38 17.37
C GLY A 69 9.81 19.47 16.56
N PHE A 70 9.45 18.19 16.36
CA PHE A 70 10.20 17.25 15.53
C PHE A 70 9.56 17.03 14.16
N GLU A 71 10.39 16.91 13.13
CA GLU A 71 9.94 16.55 11.79
C GLU A 71 10.36 15.12 11.44
N LEU A 72 9.38 14.21 11.36
CA LEU A 72 9.60 12.83 10.92
C LEU A 72 9.56 12.73 9.39
N LEU A 73 10.35 11.78 8.87
CA LEU A 73 10.40 11.47 7.44
C LEU A 73 9.05 10.97 6.90
N VAL A 74 8.77 11.32 5.65
CA VAL A 74 7.56 10.87 4.94
C VAL A 74 7.72 9.41 4.52
N ASN A 75 6.71 8.60 4.80
CA ASN A 75 6.71 7.18 4.46
C ASN A 75 6.00 6.85 3.14
N PHE A 76 5.04 7.67 2.71
CA PHE A 76 4.25 7.41 1.52
C PHE A 76 4.15 8.63 0.61
N ARG A 77 4.26 8.40 -0.70
CA ARG A 77 4.11 9.46 -1.72
C ARG A 77 3.34 8.95 -2.93
N GLN A 78 2.03 8.81 -2.79
CA GLN A 78 1.11 8.35 -3.84
C GLN A 78 1.64 7.09 -4.58
N PRO A 79 1.91 5.98 -3.86
CA PRO A 79 2.55 4.80 -4.43
C PRO A 79 1.73 4.18 -5.57
N TYR A 80 0.40 4.24 -5.53
CA TYR A 80 -0.47 3.71 -6.58
C TYR A 80 -0.53 4.57 -7.85
N ARG A 81 0.19 5.71 -7.90
CA ARG A 81 0.43 6.45 -9.15
C ARG A 81 1.68 5.98 -9.90
N SER A 82 2.38 4.98 -9.37
CA SER A 82 3.65 4.50 -9.94
C SER A 82 3.45 3.79 -11.26
N THR A 83 4.37 4.06 -12.18
CA THR A 83 4.42 3.51 -13.54
C THR A 83 5.53 2.50 -13.72
N SER A 84 6.26 2.16 -12.66
CA SER A 84 7.18 1.02 -12.62
C SER A 84 7.26 0.41 -11.22
N PRO A 85 7.65 -0.87 -11.08
CA PRO A 85 7.93 -1.47 -9.78
C PRO A 85 9.00 -0.71 -8.97
N ALA A 86 10.02 -0.16 -9.65
CA ALA A 86 11.05 0.63 -9.00
C ALA A 86 10.50 1.96 -8.44
N GLU A 87 9.62 2.64 -9.18
CA GLU A 87 8.94 3.85 -8.72
C GLU A 87 8.02 3.55 -7.53
N PHE A 88 7.31 2.42 -7.56
CA PHE A 88 6.45 1.98 -6.46
C PHE A 88 7.22 1.86 -5.14
N TRP A 89 8.34 1.12 -5.12
CA TRP A 89 9.18 0.96 -3.93
C TRP A 89 9.90 2.25 -3.51
N GLY A 90 10.04 3.22 -4.41
CA GLY A 90 10.50 4.57 -4.09
C GLY A 90 9.43 5.47 -3.44
N ARG A 91 8.17 5.03 -3.41
CA ARG A 91 7.01 5.79 -2.91
C ARG A 91 6.25 5.06 -1.80
N TRP A 92 6.46 3.76 -1.66
CA TRP A 92 5.88 2.90 -0.64
C TRP A 92 6.87 2.68 0.50
N HIS A 93 6.41 2.89 1.74
CA HIS A 93 7.18 2.69 2.98
C HIS A 93 8.63 3.18 2.88
N ILE A 94 8.79 4.43 2.44
CA ILE A 94 10.06 5.03 2.02
C ILE A 94 11.16 4.86 3.07
N THR A 95 10.85 5.00 4.36
CA THR A 95 11.88 4.87 5.40
C THR A 95 12.42 3.43 5.49
N LEU A 96 11.55 2.42 5.37
CA LEU A 96 11.95 1.01 5.38
C LEU A 96 12.66 0.64 4.07
N SER A 97 12.13 1.07 2.93
CA SER A 97 12.75 0.88 1.61
C SER A 97 14.17 1.47 1.55
N ASN A 98 14.38 2.64 2.16
CA ASN A 98 15.71 3.25 2.28
C ASN A 98 16.59 2.48 3.27
N TRP A 99 16.04 2.02 4.41
CA TRP A 99 16.80 1.21 5.36
C TRP A 99 17.34 -0.08 4.70
N PHE A 100 16.49 -0.83 3.98
CA PHE A 100 16.94 -2.02 3.23
C PHE A 100 17.95 -1.66 2.13
N ARG A 101 17.78 -0.53 1.46
CA ARG A 101 18.76 -0.07 0.47
C ARG A 101 20.12 0.16 1.11
N ASP A 102 20.16 0.92 2.20
CA ASP A 102 21.38 1.46 2.77
C ASP A 102 22.10 0.44 3.66
N TYR A 103 21.36 -0.44 4.33
CA TYR A 103 21.91 -1.41 5.29
C TYR A 103 21.92 -2.86 4.79
N VAL A 104 21.24 -3.18 3.68
CA VAL A 104 21.29 -4.53 3.09
C VAL A 104 21.82 -4.47 1.67
N TYR A 105 21.12 -3.80 0.76
CA TYR A 105 21.42 -3.82 -0.68
C TYR A 105 22.80 -3.25 -1.02
N ILE A 106 23.14 -2.06 -0.53
CA ILE A 106 24.44 -1.42 -0.79
C ILE A 106 25.59 -2.22 -0.16
N PRO A 107 25.51 -2.67 1.11
CA PRO A 107 26.54 -3.50 1.73
C PRO A 107 26.83 -4.82 1.00
N ILE A 108 25.82 -5.50 0.43
CA ILE A 108 26.03 -6.74 -0.36
C ILE A 108 26.52 -6.48 -1.80
N GLY A 109 26.82 -5.22 -2.13
CA GLY A 109 27.45 -4.78 -3.37
C GLY A 109 26.56 -3.92 -4.27
N GLY A 110 25.26 -3.82 -3.97
CA GLY A 110 24.30 -3.02 -4.73
C GLY A 110 24.34 -3.33 -6.24
N ASN A 111 24.57 -2.29 -7.03
CA ASN A 111 24.70 -2.35 -8.50
C ASN A 111 26.12 -2.69 -9.00
N ARG A 112 27.08 -2.91 -8.09
CA ARG A 112 28.49 -3.10 -8.45
C ARG A 112 28.71 -4.53 -8.98
N SER A 113 29.79 -4.71 -9.74
CA SER A 113 30.24 -6.03 -10.19
C SER A 113 29.30 -6.77 -11.16
N GLY A 114 28.53 -6.03 -11.98
CA GLY A 114 27.81 -6.56 -13.13
C GLY A 114 26.36 -6.98 -12.88
N ALA A 115 25.66 -7.35 -13.96
CA ALA A 115 24.22 -7.60 -13.96
C ALA A 115 23.82 -8.79 -13.08
N ALA A 116 24.53 -9.93 -13.16
CA ALA A 116 24.20 -11.14 -12.41
C ALA A 116 24.25 -10.93 -10.88
N LYS A 117 25.31 -10.28 -10.38
CA LYS A 117 25.41 -9.95 -8.94
C LYS A 117 24.33 -8.96 -8.52
N THR A 118 23.99 -8.01 -9.38
CA THR A 118 22.93 -7.06 -9.09
C THR A 118 21.56 -7.74 -9.00
N ILE A 119 21.25 -8.67 -9.89
CA ILE A 119 20.03 -9.49 -9.86
C ILE A 119 19.94 -10.25 -8.54
N ARG A 120 21.01 -10.97 -8.18
CA ARG A 120 21.10 -11.69 -6.91
C ARG A 120 20.87 -10.75 -5.72
N ASN A 121 21.50 -9.58 -5.72
CA ASN A 121 21.40 -8.61 -4.64
C ASN A 121 19.97 -8.06 -4.52
N LEU A 122 19.28 -7.76 -5.64
CA LEU A 122 17.88 -7.32 -5.63
C LEU A 122 16.96 -8.41 -5.07
N MET A 123 17.10 -9.65 -5.55
CA MET A 123 16.34 -10.79 -5.05
C MET A 123 16.55 -10.99 -3.55
N ALA A 124 17.81 -11.03 -3.11
CA ALA A 124 18.16 -11.21 -1.70
C ALA A 124 17.58 -10.10 -0.81
N THR A 125 17.73 -8.83 -1.20
CA THR A 125 17.18 -7.70 -0.43
C THR A 125 15.66 -7.78 -0.32
N MET A 126 14.94 -8.05 -1.41
CA MET A 126 13.48 -8.10 -1.36
C MET A 126 12.95 -9.33 -0.62
N THR A 127 13.59 -10.49 -0.75
CA THR A 127 13.22 -11.67 0.03
C THR A 127 13.49 -11.47 1.53
N LEU A 128 14.60 -10.84 1.90
CA LEU A 128 14.86 -10.45 3.29
C LEU A 128 13.86 -9.41 3.80
N SER A 129 13.42 -8.49 2.94
CA SER A 129 12.33 -7.56 3.27
C SER A 129 11.01 -8.29 3.51
N GLY A 130 10.71 -9.33 2.73
CA GLY A 130 9.57 -10.21 3.01
C GLY A 130 9.70 -10.89 4.38
N LEU A 131 10.83 -11.53 4.65
CA LEU A 131 11.10 -12.19 5.94
C LEU A 131 11.01 -11.25 7.15
N TRP A 132 11.29 -9.96 6.96
CA TRP A 132 11.12 -8.96 8.02
C TRP A 132 9.64 -8.74 8.39
N HIS A 133 8.70 -8.95 7.47
CA HIS A 133 7.27 -8.88 7.75
C HIS A 133 6.74 -10.12 8.49
N GLY A 134 7.35 -11.29 8.30
CA GLY A 134 6.97 -12.51 9.00
C GLY A 134 7.73 -13.75 8.50
N ALA A 135 7.72 -14.82 9.29
CA ALA A 135 8.47 -16.06 9.01
C ALA A 135 7.70 -17.07 8.13
N SER A 136 6.43 -16.81 7.83
CA SER A 136 5.59 -17.67 6.99
C SER A 136 5.98 -17.61 5.51
N LEU A 137 5.66 -18.68 4.77
CA LEU A 137 6.07 -18.86 3.37
C LEU A 137 5.52 -17.76 2.44
N ASN A 138 4.31 -17.25 2.71
CA ASN A 138 3.68 -16.22 1.91
C ASN A 138 4.53 -14.93 1.84
N PHE A 139 5.22 -14.56 2.91
CA PHE A 139 6.12 -13.40 2.91
C PHE A 139 7.42 -13.64 2.14
N VAL A 140 7.96 -14.86 2.18
CA VAL A 140 9.11 -15.24 1.35
C VAL A 140 8.73 -15.17 -0.14
N MET A 141 7.57 -15.71 -0.50
CA MET A 141 7.02 -15.65 -1.86
C MET A 141 6.78 -14.21 -2.30
N TRP A 142 6.16 -13.40 -1.44
CA TRP A 142 5.93 -11.97 -1.68
C TRP A 142 7.22 -11.20 -1.96
N GLY A 143 8.23 -11.39 -1.11
CA GLY A 143 9.53 -10.74 -1.25
C GLY A 143 10.27 -11.19 -2.51
N ALA A 144 10.28 -12.49 -2.79
CA ALA A 144 10.87 -13.04 -4.01
C ALA A 144 10.14 -12.52 -5.28
N PHE A 145 8.81 -12.45 -5.25
CA PHE A 145 7.98 -11.96 -6.34
C PHE A 145 8.28 -10.48 -6.67
N HIS A 146 8.33 -9.60 -5.66
CA HIS A 146 8.70 -8.21 -5.89
C HIS A 146 10.17 -8.04 -6.29
N GLY A 147 11.08 -8.88 -5.79
CA GLY A 147 12.46 -8.96 -6.26
C GLY A 147 12.53 -9.28 -7.76
N ALA A 148 11.76 -10.28 -8.20
CA ALA A 148 11.68 -10.68 -9.59
C ALA A 148 11.09 -9.57 -10.47
N ALA A 149 10.05 -8.88 -9.99
CA ALA A 149 9.46 -7.73 -10.70
C ALA A 149 10.46 -6.57 -10.89
N LEU A 150 11.27 -6.27 -9.86
CA LEU A 150 12.34 -5.26 -9.96
C LEU A 150 13.42 -5.67 -10.96
N VAL A 151 13.81 -6.95 -10.95
CA VAL A 151 14.78 -7.51 -11.91
C VAL A 151 14.23 -7.44 -13.33
N ALA A 152 12.99 -7.87 -13.54
CA ALA A 152 12.32 -7.84 -14.84
C ALA A 152 12.24 -6.41 -15.38
N HIS A 153 11.79 -5.46 -14.57
CA HIS A 153 11.76 -4.04 -14.93
C HIS A 153 13.15 -3.52 -15.31
N ARG A 154 14.19 -3.87 -14.54
CA ARG A 154 15.57 -3.47 -14.83
C ARG A 154 16.06 -4.00 -16.18
N LEU A 155 15.82 -5.28 -16.47
CA LEU A 155 16.27 -5.93 -17.71
C LEU A 155 15.51 -5.41 -18.93
N THR A 156 14.27 -4.96 -18.73
CA THR A 156 13.38 -4.48 -19.80
C THR A 156 13.21 -2.97 -19.84
N ALA A 157 13.99 -2.19 -19.07
CA ALA A 157 13.80 -0.75 -18.90
C ALA A 157 13.68 0.01 -20.25
N ARG A 158 14.55 -0.30 -21.23
CA ARG A 158 14.49 0.33 -22.56
C ARG A 158 13.20 0.05 -23.33
N TRP A 159 12.59 -1.12 -23.12
CA TRP A 159 11.30 -1.45 -23.70
C TRP A 159 10.17 -0.78 -22.90
N TRP A 160 10.27 -0.81 -21.58
CA TRP A 160 9.33 -0.18 -20.65
C TRP A 160 9.16 1.32 -20.93
N ASP A 161 10.28 2.04 -21.14
CA ASP A 161 10.31 3.48 -21.42
C ASP A 161 9.62 3.87 -22.73
N ARG A 162 9.37 2.90 -23.64
CA ARG A 162 8.67 3.14 -24.91
C ARG A 162 7.17 2.91 -24.82
N LEU A 163 6.69 2.30 -23.73
CA LEU A 163 5.27 2.02 -23.57
C LEU A 163 4.50 3.28 -23.13
N PRO A 164 3.24 3.44 -23.53
CA PRO A 164 2.39 4.51 -23.02
C PRO A 164 2.21 4.40 -21.50
N ARG A 165 2.19 5.55 -20.80
CA ARG A 165 2.06 5.60 -19.34
C ARG A 165 0.87 4.78 -18.77
N PRO A 166 -0.32 4.76 -19.40
CA PRO A 166 -1.41 3.91 -18.90
C PRO A 166 -1.06 2.42 -18.91
N VAL A 167 -0.32 1.95 -19.92
CA VAL A 167 0.11 0.54 -20.03
C VAL A 167 1.09 0.20 -18.92
N THR A 168 2.13 1.01 -18.74
CA THR A 168 3.12 0.79 -17.68
C THR A 168 2.51 0.88 -16.28
N TRP A 169 1.50 1.74 -16.11
CA TRP A 169 0.74 1.85 -14.87
C TRP A 169 -0.07 0.56 -14.61
N VAL A 170 -0.85 0.09 -15.59
CA VAL A 170 -1.61 -1.18 -15.46
C VAL A 170 -0.68 -2.33 -15.13
N MET A 171 0.45 -2.45 -15.83
CA MET A 171 1.44 -3.49 -15.57
C MET A 171 2.02 -3.41 -14.14
N THR A 172 2.32 -2.20 -13.67
CA THR A 172 2.83 -1.99 -12.30
C THR A 172 1.76 -2.33 -11.26
N MET A 173 0.53 -1.88 -11.46
CA MET A 173 -0.57 -2.16 -10.55
C MET A 173 -0.94 -3.64 -10.53
N ALA A 174 -0.87 -4.35 -11.67
CA ALA A 174 -1.06 -5.80 -11.71
C ALA A 174 -0.04 -6.54 -10.83
N VAL A 175 1.25 -6.16 -10.92
CA VAL A 175 2.28 -6.69 -10.02
C VAL A 175 1.94 -6.38 -8.56
N VAL A 176 1.62 -5.12 -8.25
CA VAL A 176 1.33 -4.70 -6.88
C VAL A 176 0.11 -5.44 -6.30
N VAL A 177 -0.98 -5.57 -7.05
CA VAL A 177 -2.20 -6.25 -6.64
C VAL A 177 -1.97 -7.75 -6.42
N VAL A 178 -1.22 -8.42 -7.31
CA VAL A 178 -0.85 -9.84 -7.10
C VAL A 178 0.04 -10.00 -5.87
N GLY A 179 1.01 -9.09 -5.67
CA GLY A 179 1.80 -9.04 -4.45
C GLY A 179 0.91 -8.91 -3.21
N TRP A 180 -0.10 -8.06 -3.25
CA TRP A 180 -1.04 -7.90 -2.15
C TRP A 180 -1.85 -9.15 -1.79
N VAL A 181 -2.19 -10.01 -2.77
CA VAL A 181 -2.76 -11.33 -2.48
C VAL A 181 -1.79 -12.18 -1.68
N MET A 182 -0.51 -12.27 -2.11
CA MET A 182 0.53 -13.01 -1.39
C MET A 182 0.79 -12.47 0.02
N PHE A 183 0.68 -11.15 0.19
CA PHE A 183 0.86 -10.53 1.49
C PHE A 183 -0.30 -10.83 2.44
N ARG A 184 -1.54 -10.84 1.92
CA ARG A 184 -2.74 -11.00 2.75
C ARG A 184 -3.10 -12.44 3.08
N VAL A 185 -2.89 -13.37 2.15
CA VAL A 185 -3.27 -14.78 2.30
C VAL A 185 -2.09 -15.54 2.90
N SER A 186 -2.18 -15.86 4.19
CA SER A 186 -1.10 -16.51 4.95
C SER A 186 -1.14 -18.04 4.88
N ASP A 187 -2.32 -18.63 4.67
CA ASP A 187 -2.46 -20.06 4.47
C ASP A 187 -1.93 -20.49 3.10
N GLY A 188 -1.14 -21.57 3.07
CA GLY A 188 -0.41 -21.99 1.87
C GLY A 188 -1.32 -22.58 0.79
N GLU A 189 -2.35 -23.35 1.18
CA GLU A 189 -3.30 -23.95 0.25
C GLU A 189 -4.22 -22.86 -0.32
N ALA A 190 -4.80 -22.04 0.55
CA ALA A 190 -5.64 -20.92 0.14
C ALA A 190 -4.90 -19.90 -0.75
N LEU A 191 -3.59 -19.70 -0.53
CA LEU A 191 -2.78 -18.83 -1.39
C LEU A 191 -2.64 -19.41 -2.80
N VAL A 192 -2.38 -20.71 -2.93
CA VAL A 192 -2.27 -21.37 -4.23
C VAL A 192 -3.60 -21.29 -4.97
N ASP A 193 -4.71 -21.57 -4.28
CA ASP A 193 -6.05 -21.51 -4.87
C ASP A 193 -6.42 -20.08 -5.29
N ALA A 194 -6.15 -19.08 -4.46
CA ALA A 194 -6.39 -17.68 -4.79
C ALA A 194 -5.58 -17.21 -6.02
N LEU A 195 -4.32 -17.61 -6.12
CA LEU A 195 -3.47 -17.29 -7.27
C LEU A 195 -3.92 -18.03 -8.54
N ALA A 196 -4.38 -19.28 -8.42
CA ALA A 196 -4.93 -20.03 -9.54
C ALA A 196 -6.24 -19.41 -10.04
N ALA A 197 -7.15 -19.04 -9.13
CA ALA A 197 -8.45 -18.46 -9.45
C ALA A 197 -8.34 -17.17 -10.26
N LEU A 198 -7.33 -16.33 -10.00
CA LEU A 198 -7.05 -15.11 -10.78
C LEU A 198 -6.85 -15.38 -12.29
N GLY A 199 -6.40 -16.57 -12.68
CA GLY A 199 -6.11 -16.94 -14.06
C GLY A 199 -7.14 -17.87 -14.72
N SER A 200 -8.04 -18.49 -13.96
CA SER A 200 -8.87 -19.60 -14.45
C SER A 200 -10.37 -19.43 -14.20
N ASP A 201 -10.77 -18.73 -13.14
CA ASP A 201 -12.17 -18.66 -12.72
C ASP A 201 -12.73 -17.24 -12.87
N PHE A 202 -13.35 -16.99 -14.02
CA PHE A 202 -14.01 -15.72 -14.32
C PHE A 202 -15.52 -15.75 -14.04
N ARG A 203 -16.01 -16.67 -13.20
CA ARG A 203 -17.41 -16.68 -12.76
C ARG A 203 -17.75 -15.33 -12.12
N PHE A 204 -18.54 -14.54 -12.84
CA PHE A 204 -18.89 -13.21 -12.38
C PHE A 204 -19.97 -13.32 -11.30
N ALA A 205 -19.54 -13.29 -10.04
CA ALA A 205 -20.45 -13.32 -8.91
C ALA A 205 -21.05 -11.92 -8.69
N SER A 206 -22.38 -11.82 -8.58
CA SER A 206 -23.06 -10.60 -8.11
C SER A 206 -22.46 -10.10 -6.78
N LEU A 207 -21.96 -11.02 -5.96
CA LEU A 207 -21.20 -10.72 -4.75
C LEU A 207 -19.97 -9.85 -5.01
N ALA A 208 -19.20 -10.09 -6.08
CA ALA A 208 -18.02 -9.28 -6.40
C ALA A 208 -18.39 -7.82 -6.70
N LEU A 209 -19.50 -7.60 -7.41
CA LEU A 209 -20.03 -6.25 -7.64
C LEU A 209 -20.49 -5.59 -6.34
N THR A 210 -21.17 -6.34 -5.46
CA THR A 210 -21.61 -5.81 -4.16
C THR A 210 -20.44 -5.41 -3.29
N ILE A 211 -19.41 -6.26 -3.18
CA ILE A 211 -18.19 -5.98 -2.41
C ILE A 211 -17.46 -4.76 -3.00
N LEU A 212 -17.33 -4.70 -4.34
CA LEU A 212 -16.72 -3.55 -5.00
C LEU A 212 -17.52 -2.26 -4.78
N ALA A 213 -18.85 -2.31 -4.87
CA ALA A 213 -19.73 -1.17 -4.63
C ALA A 213 -19.64 -0.67 -3.19
N THR A 214 -19.45 -1.57 -2.22
CA THR A 214 -19.20 -1.21 -0.82
C THR A 214 -17.81 -0.59 -0.63
N ALA A 215 -16.78 -1.12 -1.29
CA ALA A 215 -15.40 -0.65 -1.14
C ALA A 215 -15.12 0.67 -1.90
N ALA A 216 -15.74 0.86 -3.07
CA ALA A 216 -15.43 1.96 -3.99
C ALA A 216 -15.54 3.36 -3.37
N PRO A 217 -16.57 3.71 -2.56
CA PRO A 217 -16.65 5.00 -1.89
C PRO A 217 -15.45 5.27 -0.97
N TYR A 218 -14.99 4.25 -0.22
CA TYR A 218 -13.85 4.39 0.70
C TYR A 218 -12.52 4.47 -0.04
N LEU A 219 -12.37 3.73 -1.15
CA LEU A 219 -11.21 3.87 -2.04
C LEU A 219 -11.18 5.26 -2.69
N ALA A 220 -12.31 5.78 -3.15
CA ALA A 220 -12.40 7.13 -3.69
C ALA A 220 -12.06 8.19 -2.62
N LEU A 221 -12.61 8.04 -1.41
CA LEU A 221 -12.30 8.89 -0.27
C LEU A 221 -10.79 8.84 0.06
N LEU A 222 -10.16 7.67 0.02
CA LEU A 222 -8.71 7.53 0.25
C LEU A 222 -7.89 8.35 -0.74
N LEU A 223 -8.25 8.28 -2.03
CA LEU A 223 -7.58 9.05 -3.08
C LEU A 223 -7.79 10.56 -2.92
N ILE A 224 -8.97 10.98 -2.45
CA ILE A 224 -9.26 12.39 -2.15
C ILE A 224 -8.40 12.86 -0.98
N VAL A 225 -8.41 12.13 0.14
CA VAL A 225 -7.62 12.47 1.34
C VAL A 225 -6.13 12.51 1.01
N ASP A 226 -5.61 11.54 0.27
CA ASP A 226 -4.22 11.52 -0.21
C ASP A 226 -3.89 12.72 -1.11
N ALA A 227 -4.78 13.08 -2.04
CA ALA A 227 -4.58 14.26 -2.89
C ALA A 227 -4.58 15.57 -2.09
N VAL A 228 -5.43 15.69 -1.06
CA VAL A 228 -5.44 16.83 -0.14
C VAL A 228 -4.14 16.88 0.65
N GLU A 229 -3.67 15.75 1.19
CA GLU A 229 -2.38 15.68 1.90
C GLU A 229 -1.25 16.22 1.02
N GLN A 230 -1.11 15.74 -0.21
CA GLN A 230 -0.03 16.18 -1.11
C GLN A 230 -0.09 17.67 -1.38
N ARG A 231 -1.29 18.25 -1.55
CA ARG A 231 -1.45 19.70 -1.75
C ARG A 231 -1.07 20.52 -0.53
N VAL A 232 -1.41 20.06 0.68
CA VAL A 232 -1.16 20.77 1.93
C VAL A 232 0.29 20.63 2.39
N THR A 233 0.89 19.46 2.18
CA THR A 233 2.27 19.16 2.59
C THR A 233 3.31 19.64 1.57
N ALA A 234 2.92 19.92 0.32
CA ALA A 234 3.79 20.56 -0.66
C ALA A 234 4.05 22.05 -0.37
N GLN A 235 3.20 22.69 0.45
CA GLN A 235 3.36 24.09 0.83
C GLN A 235 4.30 24.21 2.03
N PRO A 236 5.16 25.24 2.09
CA PRO A 236 5.93 25.55 3.29
C PRO A 236 5.03 25.67 4.52
N THR A 237 5.49 25.18 5.68
CA THR A 237 4.71 25.14 6.93
C THR A 237 4.17 26.51 7.36
N ASP A 238 4.95 27.55 7.10
CA ASP A 238 4.71 28.96 7.36
C ASP A 238 3.81 29.63 6.32
N ALA A 239 3.63 29.01 5.14
CA ALA A 239 2.81 29.52 4.06
C ALA A 239 1.36 29.03 4.09
N VAL A 240 1.03 28.04 4.92
CA VAL A 240 -0.33 27.50 4.98
C VAL A 240 -1.19 28.32 5.95
N ASP A 241 -2.11 29.07 5.37
CA ASP A 241 -3.12 29.82 6.09
C ASP A 241 -3.95 28.91 7.01
N SER A 242 -3.82 29.12 8.33
CA SER A 242 -4.47 28.31 9.36
C SER A 242 -5.99 28.26 9.23
N TRP A 243 -6.60 29.35 8.77
CA TRP A 243 -8.03 29.47 8.51
C TRP A 243 -8.46 28.67 7.27
N ALA A 244 -7.60 28.53 6.26
CA ALA A 244 -7.89 27.76 5.05
C ALA A 244 -7.93 26.25 5.33
N LEU A 245 -7.22 25.77 6.37
CA LEU A 245 -7.27 24.37 6.80
C LEU A 245 -8.44 24.06 7.74
N ALA A 246 -9.06 25.06 8.38
CA ALA A 246 -10.09 24.83 9.40
C ALA A 246 -11.32 24.07 8.88
N PRO A 247 -11.89 24.37 7.68
CA PRO A 247 -13.01 23.60 7.14
C PRO A 247 -12.64 22.14 6.86
N THR A 248 -11.43 21.90 6.35
CA THR A 248 -10.94 20.53 6.07
C THR A 248 -10.75 19.76 7.36
N LEU A 249 -10.18 20.39 8.38
CA LEU A 249 -10.01 19.80 9.70
C LEU A 249 -11.38 19.45 10.33
N ALA A 250 -12.34 20.37 10.28
CA ALA A 250 -13.70 20.13 10.76
C ALA A 250 -14.36 18.95 10.02
N ALA A 251 -14.23 18.89 8.70
CA ALA A 251 -14.74 17.78 7.90
C ALA A 251 -14.12 16.43 8.30
N TYR A 252 -12.80 16.37 8.52
CA TYR A 252 -12.14 15.15 8.98
C TYR A 252 -12.57 14.72 10.38
N VAL A 253 -12.71 15.66 11.31
CA VAL A 253 -13.22 15.36 12.66
C VAL A 253 -14.66 14.84 12.59
N CYS A 254 -15.54 15.51 11.85
CA CYS A 254 -16.92 15.03 11.65
C CYS A 254 -16.96 13.64 11.04
N LEU A 255 -16.14 13.39 10.01
CA LEU A 255 -16.07 12.09 9.36
C LEU A 255 -15.61 10.99 10.32
N ALA A 256 -14.56 11.25 11.11
CA ALA A 256 -14.07 10.31 12.12
C ALA A 256 -15.10 10.04 13.22
N LEU A 257 -15.88 11.04 13.63
CA LEU A 257 -16.91 10.89 14.67
C LEU A 257 -18.18 10.19 14.17
N VAL A 258 -18.59 10.42 12.92
CA VAL A 258 -19.84 9.89 12.35
C VAL A 258 -19.66 8.52 11.73
N LEU A 259 -18.53 8.28 11.06
CA LEU A 259 -18.27 7.05 10.31
C LEU A 259 -17.14 6.20 10.90
N GLY A 260 -16.47 6.66 11.97
CA GLY A 260 -15.49 5.83 12.65
C GLY A 260 -16.18 4.61 13.25
N SER A 261 -15.73 3.42 12.90
CA SER A 261 -16.31 2.20 13.47
C SER A 261 -15.97 2.08 14.96
N GLU A 262 -16.96 1.80 15.81
CA GLU A 262 -16.72 1.47 17.23
C GLU A 262 -15.95 0.15 17.40
N VAL A 263 -16.02 -0.72 16.38
CA VAL A 263 -15.22 -1.94 16.27
C VAL A 263 -13.85 -1.55 15.71
N GLY A 264 -12.92 -1.18 16.58
CA GLY A 264 -11.54 -0.94 16.19
C GLY A 264 -10.93 -2.22 15.62
N GLY A 265 -10.53 -2.20 14.35
CA GLY A 265 -9.76 -3.30 13.77
C GLY A 265 -8.32 -3.26 14.26
N ASP A 266 -7.76 -4.41 14.64
CA ASP A 266 -6.34 -4.50 14.99
C ASP A 266 -5.48 -3.93 13.86
N PHE A 267 -4.40 -3.23 14.24
CA PHE A 267 -3.42 -2.75 13.27
C PHE A 267 -2.89 -3.94 12.46
N ILE A 268 -2.82 -3.79 11.14
CA ILE A 268 -2.62 -4.90 10.20
C ILE A 268 -1.34 -5.70 10.49
N TYR A 269 -0.28 -5.08 11.04
CA TYR A 269 0.95 -5.79 11.41
C TYR A 269 0.78 -6.81 12.54
N PHE A 270 -0.30 -6.74 13.33
CA PHE A 270 -0.59 -7.74 14.38
C PHE A 270 -1.42 -8.92 13.85
N GLN A 271 -1.79 -8.92 12.57
CA GLN A 271 -2.60 -9.98 11.95
C GLN A 271 -1.79 -11.03 11.18
N PHE A 272 -0.46 -11.01 11.34
CA PHE A 272 0.48 -11.89 10.64
C PHE A 272 1.32 -12.72 11.62
#